data_AF-A0A4U5MK11-F1
#
_entry.id   AF-A0A4U5MK11-F1
#
_cell.length_a   1.000
_cell.length_b   1.000
_cell.length_c   1.000
_cell.angle_alpha   90.00
_cell.angle_beta   90.00
_cell.angle_gamma   90.00
#
_symmetry.space_group_name_H-M   'P 1'
#
loop_
_entity.id
_entity.type
_entity.pdbx_description
1 polymer ?
#
loop_
_entity_poly.entity_id
_entity_poly.type
_entity_poly.pdbx_seq_one_letter_code
_entity_poly.pdbx_strand_id
1 'polypeptide(L)'
;MLQAYDARMTGDEYVYILPEMDDRRTKDVSDMWKSNDGRDSDAFEAFKNALMLDNENERKNLFSTNFSESIVEKMDDWPFYCDAKCQDNPLGEAGRYAGHLADSVYLYGRALNRSLAQNSKNRNLAVGDGQALLKNAVGSFDGRPFLSSLALKRQFQATVVMS
;
A
#
# COMPACT_ATOMS: atom_id res chain seq x y z
N MET A 1 -6.08 23.91 5.29
CA MET A 1 -7.05 24.46 4.31
C MET A 1 -7.87 25.62 4.86
N LEU A 2 -8.42 25.57 6.08
CA LEU A 2 -9.18 26.69 6.66
C LEU A 2 -8.42 28.04 6.65
N GLN A 3 -7.11 28.04 6.95
CA GLN A 3 -6.32 29.26 6.88
C GLN A 3 -6.22 29.86 5.46
N ALA A 4 -6.19 29.00 4.43
CA ALA A 4 -6.23 29.45 3.04
C ALA A 4 -7.58 30.06 2.69
N TYR A 5 -8.67 29.48 3.20
CA TYR A 5 -10.02 30.02 3.05
C TYR A 5 -10.16 31.39 3.70
N ASP A 6 -9.69 31.54 4.94
CA ASP A 6 -9.71 32.80 5.68
C ASP A 6 -8.87 33.89 4.99
N ALA A 7 -7.78 33.50 4.34
CA ALA A 7 -6.92 34.37 3.54
C ALA A 7 -7.45 34.62 2.11
N ARG A 8 -8.62 34.08 1.73
CA ARG A 8 -9.20 34.15 0.38
C ARG A 8 -8.31 33.58 -0.72
N MET A 9 -7.54 32.56 -0.39
CA MET A 9 -6.64 31.86 -1.32
C MET A 9 -7.27 30.58 -1.88
N THR A 10 -8.57 30.34 -1.66
CA THR A 10 -9.31 29.18 -2.20
C THR A 10 -10.17 29.57 -3.41
N GLY A 11 -9.70 30.53 -4.20
CA GLY A 11 -10.29 30.90 -5.49
C GLY A 11 -9.46 30.33 -6.65
N ASP A 12 -9.74 30.78 -7.88
CA ASP A 12 -9.19 30.20 -9.12
C ASP A 12 -7.67 30.42 -9.33
N GLU A 13 -7.01 31.15 -8.43
CA GLU A 13 -5.59 31.50 -8.53
C GLU A 13 -4.64 30.46 -7.90
N TYR A 14 -5.16 29.56 -7.06
CA TYR A 14 -4.34 28.62 -6.28
C TYR A 14 -4.83 27.19 -6.40
N VAL A 15 -3.89 26.26 -6.48
CA VAL A 15 -4.15 24.82 -6.33
C VAL A 15 -3.33 24.29 -5.16
N TYR A 16 -3.98 23.53 -4.28
CA TYR A 16 -3.31 22.92 -3.13
C TYR A 16 -3.05 21.45 -3.43
N ILE A 17 -1.79 21.06 -3.52
CA ILE A 17 -1.42 19.65 -3.69
C ILE A 17 -1.05 19.09 -2.33
N LEU A 18 -1.87 18.15 -1.85
CA LEU A 18 -1.72 17.49 -0.56
C LEU A 18 -1.26 16.05 -0.81
N PRO A 19 0.04 15.73 -0.69
CA PRO A 19 0.43 14.34 -0.61
C PRO A 19 -0.23 13.73 0.63
N GLU A 20 -0.83 12.55 0.49
CA GLU A 20 -1.31 11.79 1.63
C GLU A 20 -0.10 11.51 2.53
N MET A 21 -0.10 12.12 3.72
CA MET A 21 1.00 12.06 4.69
C MET A 21 0.58 11.35 5.98
N ASP A 22 -0.66 10.87 6.07
CA ASP A 22 -1.19 10.30 7.31
C ASP A 22 -1.12 8.77 7.32
N ASP A 23 -0.59 8.26 8.44
CA ASP A 23 -0.52 6.85 8.80
C ASP A 23 -1.88 6.35 9.33
N ARG A 24 -2.75 7.30 9.71
CA ARG A 24 -4.15 7.01 9.98
C ARG A 24 -4.87 6.89 8.65
N ARG A 25 -5.17 5.65 8.25
CA ARG A 25 -6.15 5.34 7.21
C ARG A 25 -7.36 6.26 7.39
N THR A 26 -7.44 7.34 6.62
CA THR A 26 -8.65 8.14 6.49
C THR A 26 -9.67 7.20 5.87
N LYS A 27 -10.50 6.54 6.69
CA LYS A 27 -11.44 5.49 6.22
C LYS A 27 -12.25 5.94 5.02
N ASP A 28 -12.56 7.24 4.96
CA ASP A 28 -13.18 7.89 3.82
C ASP A 28 -12.46 9.20 3.49
N VAL A 29 -12.05 9.36 2.24
CA VAL A 29 -11.53 10.64 1.73
C VAL A 29 -12.64 11.70 1.75
N SER A 30 -13.91 11.29 1.70
CA SER A 30 -15.07 12.19 1.83
C SER A 30 -15.19 12.87 3.18
N ASP A 31 -14.44 12.41 4.18
CA ASP A 31 -14.55 12.89 5.55
C ASP A 31 -13.27 13.61 6.02
N MET A 32 -12.26 13.74 5.16
CA MET A 32 -10.96 14.31 5.51
C MET A 32 -11.02 15.78 5.97
N TRP A 33 -12.02 16.53 5.52
CA TRP A 33 -12.23 17.93 5.91
C TRP A 33 -13.12 18.10 7.14
N LYS A 34 -13.72 17.03 7.67
CA LYS A 34 -14.61 17.10 8.83
C LYS A 34 -13.79 17.19 10.12
N SER A 35 -14.23 18.06 11.02
CA SER A 35 -13.63 18.31 12.32
C SER A 35 -14.72 18.63 13.35
N ASN A 36 -14.38 18.64 14.64
CA ASN A 36 -15.33 19.02 15.70
C ASN A 36 -15.21 20.51 16.09
N ASP A 37 -14.87 21.37 15.13
CA ASP A 37 -14.63 22.80 15.32
C ASP A 37 -15.77 23.70 14.80
N GLY A 38 -16.82 23.10 14.25
CA GLY A 38 -17.99 23.80 13.70
C GLY A 38 -17.72 24.51 12.38
N ARG A 39 -16.58 24.27 11.73
CA ARG A 39 -16.19 24.91 10.47
C ARG A 39 -16.19 23.95 9.28
N ASP A 40 -16.89 22.83 9.37
CA ASP A 40 -16.97 21.82 8.31
C ASP A 40 -17.41 22.39 6.96
N SER A 41 -18.31 23.38 6.94
CA SER A 41 -18.74 24.03 5.69
C SER A 41 -17.61 24.83 5.04
N ASP A 42 -16.87 25.60 5.83
CA ASP A 42 -15.72 26.38 5.34
C ASP A 42 -14.61 25.44 4.87
N ALA A 43 -14.36 24.38 5.64
CA ALA A 43 -13.37 23.37 5.30
C ALA A 43 -13.76 22.67 3.99
N PHE A 44 -15.01 22.27 3.83
CA PHE A 44 -15.51 21.66 2.61
C PHE A 44 -15.31 22.56 1.39
N GLU A 45 -15.70 23.83 1.48
CA GLU A 45 -15.49 24.80 0.40
C GLU A 45 -14.00 25.00 0.08
N ALA A 46 -13.14 25.06 1.10
CA ALA A 46 -11.70 25.17 0.92
C ALA A 46 -11.10 23.95 0.20
N PHE A 47 -11.53 22.75 0.58
CA PHE A 47 -11.00 21.48 0.05
C PHE A 47 -11.38 21.21 -1.41
N LYS A 48 -12.39 21.90 -1.97
CA LYS A 48 -12.68 21.85 -3.42
C LYS A 48 -11.48 22.30 -4.29
N ASN A 49 -10.58 23.10 -3.73
CA ASN A 49 -9.37 23.60 -4.39
C ASN A 49 -8.12 22.75 -4.07
N ALA A 50 -8.30 21.62 -3.39
CA ALA A 50 -7.22 20.71 -3.04
C ALA A 50 -7.24 19.46 -3.93
N LEU A 51 -6.06 19.10 -4.42
CA LEU A 51 -5.77 17.82 -5.05
C LEU A 51 -5.04 16.94 -4.03
N MET A 52 -5.62 15.80 -3.70
CA MET A 52 -4.98 14.82 -2.85
C MET A 52 -4.24 13.79 -3.70
N LEU A 53 -2.96 13.55 -3.38
CA LEU A 53 -2.17 12.48 -3.98
C LEU A 53 -2.09 11.32 -2.99
N ASP A 54 -2.91 10.30 -3.21
CA ASP A 54 -2.86 9.02 -2.49
C ASP A 54 -2.29 7.95 -3.43
N ASN A 55 -1.60 6.96 -2.85
CA ASN A 55 -1.37 5.70 -3.51
C ASN A 55 -2.67 4.86 -3.47
N GLU A 56 -3.68 5.30 -4.23
CA GLU A 56 -5.07 4.78 -4.29
C GLU A 56 -5.21 3.26 -4.58
N ASN A 57 -4.10 2.64 -4.97
CA ASN A 57 -4.01 1.24 -5.39
C ASN A 57 -4.41 0.22 -4.32
N GLU A 58 -4.49 0.59 -3.03
CA GLU A 58 -4.86 -0.35 -1.96
C GLU A 58 -6.35 -0.34 -1.60
N ARG A 59 -7.09 0.72 -1.95
CA ARG A 59 -8.43 1.00 -1.38
C ARG A 59 -9.61 0.49 -2.21
N LYS A 60 -9.48 0.43 -3.54
CA LYS A 60 -10.63 0.17 -4.45
C LYS A 60 -10.88 -1.27 -4.85
N ASN A 61 -10.03 -2.21 -4.45
CA ASN A 61 -10.21 -3.61 -4.83
C ASN A 61 -10.98 -4.36 -3.74
N LEU A 62 -12.13 -4.96 -4.10
CA LEU A 62 -12.84 -5.97 -3.30
C LEU A 62 -11.90 -7.11 -2.85
N PHE A 63 -10.81 -7.35 -3.59
CA PHE A 63 -9.74 -8.27 -3.23
C PHE A 63 -8.87 -7.80 -2.05
N SER A 64 -8.74 -6.50 -1.83
CA SER A 64 -8.05 -5.93 -0.64
C SER A 64 -8.85 -6.26 0.62
N THR A 65 -10.18 -6.18 0.55
CA THR A 65 -11.09 -6.56 1.64
C THR A 65 -11.00 -8.06 1.94
N ASN A 66 -11.16 -8.92 0.92
CA ASN A 66 -11.04 -10.38 1.10
C ASN A 66 -9.64 -10.81 1.61
N PHE A 67 -8.57 -10.18 1.11
CA PHE A 67 -7.22 -10.47 1.57
C PHE A 67 -7.00 -10.02 3.02
N SER A 68 -7.46 -8.81 3.35
CA SER A 68 -7.41 -8.25 4.69
C SER A 68 -8.16 -9.13 5.70
N GLU A 69 -9.41 -9.48 5.40
CA GLU A 69 -10.24 -10.40 6.19
C GLU A 69 -9.52 -11.75 6.37
N SER A 70 -8.98 -12.34 5.29
CA SER A 70 -8.30 -13.63 5.37
C SER A 70 -7.02 -13.61 6.22
N ILE A 71 -6.32 -12.46 6.33
CA ILE A 71 -5.17 -12.34 7.23
C ILE A 71 -5.66 -12.28 8.67
N VAL A 72 -6.64 -11.42 8.94
CA VAL A 72 -7.20 -11.21 10.27
C VAL A 72 -7.75 -12.54 10.82
N GLU A 73 -8.48 -13.30 10.01
CA GLU A 73 -8.96 -14.64 10.40
C GLU A 73 -7.81 -15.61 10.69
N LYS A 74 -6.75 -15.61 9.87
CA LYS A 74 -5.60 -16.51 10.06
C LYS A 74 -4.70 -16.14 11.23
N MET A 75 -4.84 -14.96 11.80
CA MET A 75 -4.10 -14.61 13.02
C MET A 75 -4.57 -15.43 14.21
N ASP A 76 -5.82 -15.89 14.22
CA ASP A 76 -6.34 -16.78 15.27
C ASP A 76 -5.69 -18.18 15.23
N ASP A 77 -5.13 -18.56 14.09
CA ASP A 77 -4.49 -19.86 13.87
C ASP A 77 -2.99 -19.87 14.18
N TRP A 78 -2.39 -21.06 14.17
CA TRP A 78 -0.93 -21.23 14.24
C TRP A 78 -0.24 -20.44 13.11
N PRO A 79 0.91 -19.78 13.35
CA PRO A 79 1.72 -19.78 14.58
C PRO A 79 1.39 -18.65 15.57
N PHE A 80 0.40 -17.81 15.28
CA PHE A 80 0.22 -16.55 15.98
C PHE A 80 -0.75 -16.67 17.15
N TYR A 81 -1.82 -17.47 17.01
CA TYR A 81 -2.84 -17.68 18.04
C TYR A 81 -3.36 -16.37 18.64
N CYS A 82 -3.50 -15.35 17.78
CA CYS A 82 -3.88 -14.03 18.16
C CYS A 82 -5.35 -13.76 17.83
N ASP A 83 -6.22 -14.04 18.81
CA ASP A 83 -7.66 -13.76 18.79
C ASP A 83 -8.01 -12.25 18.79
N ALA A 84 -9.29 -11.94 18.62
CA ALA A 84 -9.79 -10.56 18.60
C ALA A 84 -9.38 -9.70 19.82
N LYS A 85 -9.02 -10.31 20.97
CA LYS A 85 -8.59 -9.56 22.17
C LYS A 85 -7.13 -9.13 22.10
N CYS A 86 -6.23 -9.92 21.53
CA CYS A 86 -4.83 -9.50 21.36
C CYS A 86 -4.61 -8.65 20.11
N GLN A 87 -5.49 -8.76 19.11
CA GLN A 87 -5.35 -7.98 17.89
C GLN A 87 -5.52 -6.48 18.13
N ASP A 88 -6.27 -6.08 19.18
CA ASP A 88 -6.67 -4.69 19.46
C ASP A 88 -6.97 -3.92 18.16
N ASN A 89 -7.72 -4.58 17.28
CA ASN A 89 -7.94 -4.16 15.90
C ASN A 89 -9.39 -3.71 15.73
N PRO A 90 -9.74 -2.49 16.17
CA PRO A 90 -11.12 -1.99 16.10
C PRO A 90 -11.62 -1.82 14.65
N LEU A 91 -10.72 -1.91 13.68
CA LEU A 91 -11.03 -1.79 12.26
C LEU A 91 -11.31 -3.13 11.59
N GLY A 92 -10.86 -4.24 12.18
CA GLY A 92 -10.97 -5.58 11.56
C GLY A 92 -10.19 -5.70 10.26
N GLU A 93 -9.15 -4.86 10.06
CA GLU A 93 -8.39 -4.81 8.82
C GLU A 93 -6.93 -5.21 9.05
N ALA A 94 -6.32 -5.88 8.07
CA ALA A 94 -4.87 -6.11 8.06
C ALA A 94 -4.13 -4.77 7.98
N GLY A 95 -2.87 -4.73 8.44
CA GLY A 95 -2.05 -3.51 8.41
C GLY A 95 -1.82 -2.99 6.98
N ARG A 96 -1.57 -1.67 6.84
CA ARG A 96 -1.40 -0.97 5.55
C ARG A 96 -0.43 -1.69 4.61
N TYR A 97 0.74 -2.07 5.12
CA TYR A 97 1.78 -2.72 4.31
C TYR A 97 1.65 -4.25 4.17
N ALA A 98 0.58 -4.87 4.69
CA ALA A 98 0.43 -6.33 4.64
C ALA A 98 0.37 -6.87 3.20
N GLY A 99 -0.33 -6.16 2.31
CA GLY A 99 -0.37 -6.49 0.87
C GLY A 99 1.01 -6.39 0.22
N HIS A 100 1.74 -5.32 0.52
CA HIS A 100 3.12 -5.12 0.05
C HIS A 100 4.09 -6.21 0.53
N LEU A 101 3.94 -6.68 1.77
CA LEU A 101 4.77 -7.76 2.31
C LEU A 101 4.46 -9.09 1.60
N ALA A 102 3.17 -9.40 1.41
CA ALA A 102 2.78 -10.62 0.69
C ALA A 102 3.30 -10.63 -0.76
N ASP A 103 3.21 -9.49 -1.44
CA ASP A 103 3.75 -9.33 -2.80
C ASP A 103 5.27 -9.43 -2.83
N SER A 104 5.97 -8.89 -1.82
CA SER A 104 7.43 -9.01 -1.68
C SER A 104 7.89 -10.46 -1.52
N VAL A 105 7.19 -11.25 -0.69
CA VAL A 105 7.50 -12.68 -0.51
C VAL A 105 7.22 -13.48 -1.78
N TYR A 106 6.13 -13.17 -2.48
CA TYR A 106 5.82 -13.81 -3.77
C TYR A 106 6.87 -13.48 -4.84
N LEU A 107 7.29 -12.21 -4.92
CA LEU A 107 8.36 -11.76 -5.81
C LEU A 107 9.68 -12.46 -5.49
N TYR A 108 10.04 -12.60 -4.21
CA TYR A 108 11.21 -13.35 -3.79
C TYR A 108 11.17 -14.79 -4.27
N GLY A 109 10.05 -15.51 -4.10
CA GLY A 109 9.90 -16.88 -4.59
C GLY A 109 10.09 -16.98 -6.11
N ARG A 110 9.59 -16.00 -6.86
CA ARG A 110 9.80 -15.93 -8.31
C ARG A 110 11.25 -15.64 -8.71
N ALA A 111 11.90 -14.70 -8.04
CA ALA A 111 13.31 -14.38 -8.25
C ALA A 111 14.19 -15.59 -7.93
N LEU A 112 13.91 -16.27 -6.82
CA LEU A 112 14.61 -17.47 -6.40
C LEU A 112 14.46 -18.61 -7.43
N ASN A 113 13.25 -18.85 -7.94
CA ASN A 113 13.04 -19.86 -8.99
C ASN A 113 13.90 -19.56 -10.25
N ARG A 114 13.96 -18.29 -10.66
CA ARG A 114 14.83 -17.86 -11.78
C ARG A 114 16.31 -18.08 -11.47
N SER A 115 16.76 -17.73 -10.27
CA SER A 115 18.15 -17.95 -9.83
C SER A 115 18.51 -19.44 -9.80
N LEU A 116 17.59 -20.31 -9.35
CA LEU A 116 17.78 -21.76 -9.34
C LEU A 116 17.88 -22.35 -10.75
N ALA A 117 17.09 -21.85 -11.70
CA ALA A 117 17.17 -22.27 -13.09
C ALA A 117 18.51 -21.91 -13.74
N GLN A 118 19.07 -20.73 -13.40
CA GLN A 118 20.37 -20.27 -13.91
C GLN A 118 21.56 -21.01 -13.29
N ASN A 119 21.47 -21.37 -12.01
CA ASN A 119 22.54 -21.99 -11.23
C ASN A 119 22.21 -23.42 -10.81
N SER A 120 21.60 -24.21 -11.71
CA SER A 120 21.10 -25.57 -11.42
C SER A 120 22.15 -26.54 -10.87
N LYS A 121 23.43 -26.30 -11.17
CA LYS A 121 24.58 -27.10 -10.69
C LYS A 121 25.16 -26.64 -9.36
N ASN A 122 24.83 -25.44 -8.88
CA ASN A 122 25.32 -24.89 -7.62
C ASN A 122 24.20 -24.15 -6.88
N ARG A 123 23.41 -24.93 -6.14
CA ARG A 123 22.27 -24.42 -5.37
C ARG A 123 22.68 -23.38 -4.31
N ASN A 124 23.86 -23.53 -3.70
CA ASN A 124 24.35 -22.60 -2.69
C ASN A 124 24.60 -21.21 -3.30
N LEU A 125 25.15 -21.16 -4.51
CA LEU A 125 25.29 -19.91 -5.27
C LEU A 125 23.92 -19.34 -5.67
N ALA A 126 22.97 -20.19 -6.07
CA ALA A 126 21.63 -19.78 -6.47
C ALA A 126 20.82 -19.09 -5.36
N VAL A 127 21.02 -19.49 -4.09
CA VAL A 127 20.30 -18.93 -2.93
C VAL A 127 21.11 -17.85 -2.19
N GLY A 128 22.44 -17.90 -2.26
CA GLY A 128 23.34 -17.02 -1.50
C GLY A 128 23.73 -15.74 -2.23
N ASP A 129 23.51 -15.65 -3.55
CA ASP A 129 23.83 -14.47 -4.34
C ASP A 129 22.66 -13.47 -4.35
N GLY A 130 22.71 -12.51 -3.42
CA GLY A 130 21.72 -11.44 -3.29
C GLY A 130 21.64 -10.53 -4.52
N GLN A 131 22.75 -10.29 -5.22
CA GLN A 131 22.77 -9.43 -6.41
C GLN A 131 22.08 -10.12 -7.59
N ALA A 132 22.33 -11.41 -7.77
CA ALA A 132 21.63 -12.23 -8.76
C ALA A 132 20.13 -12.33 -8.45
N LEU A 133 19.75 -12.50 -7.18
CA LEU A 133 18.35 -12.49 -6.75
C LEU A 133 17.65 -11.16 -7.07
N LEU A 134 18.28 -10.02 -6.75
CA LEU A 134 17.73 -8.70 -7.09
C LEU A 134 17.56 -8.52 -8.59
N LYS A 135 18.55 -8.93 -9.39
CA LYS A 135 18.46 -8.89 -10.86
C LYS A 135 17.31 -9.77 -11.37
N ASN A 136 17.13 -10.94 -10.77
CA ASN A 136 16.05 -11.87 -11.12
C ASN A 136 14.67 -11.45 -10.58
N ALA A 137 14.59 -10.50 -9.66
CA ALA A 137 13.34 -9.90 -9.20
C ALA A 137 12.80 -8.82 -10.15
N VAL A 138 13.64 -8.27 -11.04
CA VAL A 138 13.20 -7.23 -11.99
C VAL A 138 12.11 -7.75 -12.94
N GLY A 139 11.13 -6.90 -13.21
CA GLY A 139 10.05 -7.14 -14.16
C GLY A 139 8.68 -7.03 -13.51
N SER A 140 7.69 -7.71 -14.12
CA SER A 140 6.30 -7.60 -13.73
C SER A 140 5.69 -8.89 -13.19
N PHE A 141 4.73 -8.74 -12.29
CA PHE A 141 3.95 -9.83 -11.72
C PHE A 141 2.55 -9.39 -11.28
N ASP A 142 1.66 -10.36 -11.19
CA ASP A 142 0.31 -10.19 -10.68
C ASP A 142 0.36 -10.39 -9.15
N GLY A 143 0.29 -9.28 -8.41
CA GLY A 143 0.25 -9.28 -6.95
C GLY A 143 -1.13 -9.67 -6.40
N ARG A 144 -1.18 -10.14 -5.15
CA ARG A 144 -2.43 -10.61 -4.52
C ARG A 144 -3.50 -9.53 -4.33
N PRO A 145 -3.19 -8.23 -4.07
CA PRO A 145 -4.22 -7.21 -3.95
C PRO A 145 -4.99 -6.89 -5.26
N PHE A 146 -4.66 -7.53 -6.40
CA PHE A 146 -5.07 -7.10 -7.74
C PHE A 146 -5.69 -8.18 -8.63
N LEU A 147 -6.11 -9.33 -8.09
CA LEU A 147 -6.72 -10.39 -8.90
C LEU A 147 -8.21 -10.12 -9.26
N SER A 148 -8.56 -8.95 -9.79
CA SER A 148 -9.76 -8.81 -10.64
C SER A 148 -9.72 -7.66 -11.65
N SER A 149 -9.90 -8.04 -12.91
CA SER A 149 -10.38 -7.31 -14.12
C SER A 149 -9.71 -6.01 -14.62
N LEU A 150 -8.80 -5.37 -13.89
CA LEU A 150 -7.86 -4.39 -14.48
C LEU A 150 -6.43 -4.77 -14.11
N ALA A 151 -5.74 -5.47 -15.01
CA ALA A 151 -4.39 -5.97 -14.81
C ALA A 151 -3.35 -4.83 -14.78
N LEU A 152 -3.25 -4.12 -13.65
CA LEU A 152 -2.08 -3.29 -13.36
C LEU A 152 -0.95 -4.22 -12.92
N LYS A 153 -0.04 -4.50 -13.86
CA LYS A 153 1.21 -5.22 -13.59
C LYS A 153 2.05 -4.41 -12.60
N ARG A 154 2.36 -4.97 -11.43
CA ARG A 154 3.38 -4.37 -10.55
C ARG A 154 4.73 -4.49 -11.22
N GLN A 155 5.48 -3.40 -11.29
CA GLN A 155 6.83 -3.38 -11.87
C GLN A 155 7.84 -3.18 -10.75
N PHE A 156 8.78 -4.13 -10.62
CA PHE A 156 9.95 -3.95 -9.77
C PHE A 156 11.13 -3.50 -10.62
N GLN A 157 11.74 -2.38 -10.22
CA GLN A 157 13.02 -1.91 -10.75
C GLN A 157 14.03 -1.91 -9.61
N ALA A 158 15.22 -2.48 -9.85
CA ALA A 158 16.33 -2.42 -8.92
C ALA A 158 17.36 -1.42 -9.46
N THR A 159 17.61 -0.34 -8.73
CA THR A 159 18.77 0.53 -8.97
C THR A 159 19.93 -0.03 -8.15
N VAL A 160 20.87 -0.71 -8.80
CA VAL A 160 22.12 -1.12 -8.16
C VAL A 160 23.03 0.11 -8.13
N VAL A 161 23.16 0.75 -6.96
CA VAL A 161 24.20 1.75 -6.74
C VAL A 161 25.51 0.98 -6.56
N MET A 162 26.34 0.96 -7.59
CA MET A 162 27.71 0.45 -7.49
C MET A 162 28.55 1.52 -6.76
N SER A 163 28.95 1.21 -5.52
CA SER A 163 30.02 1.90 -4.80
C SER A 163 31.36 1.20 -5.04
#